data_AF-L9JH54-F1
#
_entry.id   AF-L9JH54-F1
#
_cell.length_a   1.000
_cell.length_b   1.000
_cell.length_c   1.000
_cell.angle_alpha   90.00
_cell.angle_beta   90.00
_cell.angle_gamma   90.00
#
_symmetry.space_group_name_H-M   'P 1'
#
loop_
_entity.id
_entity.type
_entity.pdbx_description
1 polymer ?
#
loop_
_entity_poly.entity_id
_entity_poly.type
_entity_poly.pdbx_seq_one_letter_code
_entity_poly.pdbx_strand_id
1 'polypeptide(L)'
;MLRKAKKKLIYEKAKHYPKDNRQMYRMEIHMARMARKAGNFYVPGGHKWALVIRIRGISDMSPKIQRVLQLLSLRQIFNGTFVKLNKASINMQRIVEPYIAQGYPNLKSVFGLIYKHGYGKINKKRIALTDDSLIVHSLGKFDITCLVDLIHEIYTVGK
;
A
#
# COMPACT_ATOMS: atom_id res chain seq x y z
N MET A 1 1.65 -1.35 -34.13
CA MET A 1 1.38 -2.72 -33.62
C MET A 1 1.91 -2.95 -32.20
N LEU A 2 3.13 -2.52 -31.85
CA LEU A 2 3.76 -2.77 -30.53
C LEU A 2 2.96 -2.28 -29.31
N ARG A 3 2.33 -1.09 -29.36
CA ARG A 3 1.53 -0.57 -28.23
C ARG A 3 0.31 -1.43 -27.90
N LYS A 4 -0.36 -1.98 -28.92
CA LYS A 4 -1.54 -2.84 -28.75
C LYS A 4 -1.15 -4.19 -28.15
N ALA A 5 -0.03 -4.77 -28.61
CA ALA A 5 0.52 -6.00 -28.03
C ALA A 5 0.91 -5.83 -26.55
N LYS A 6 1.60 -4.72 -26.21
CA LYS A 6 1.94 -4.38 -24.82
C LYS A 6 0.71 -4.24 -23.93
N LYS A 7 -0.32 -3.52 -24.37
CA LYS A 7 -1.59 -3.41 -23.62
C LYS A 7 -2.27 -4.76 -23.41
N LYS A 8 -2.23 -5.66 -24.41
CA LYS A 8 -2.77 -7.01 -24.27
C LYS A 8 -2.02 -7.81 -23.20
N LEU A 9 -0.69 -7.75 -23.19
CA LEU A 9 0.14 -8.41 -22.16
C LEU A 9 -0.16 -7.88 -20.76
N ILE A 10 -0.22 -6.56 -20.59
CA ILE A 10 -0.58 -5.91 -19.31
C ILE A 10 -1.97 -6.36 -18.85
N TYR A 11 -2.94 -6.41 -19.77
CA TYR A 11 -4.30 -6.84 -19.45
C TYR A 11 -4.36 -8.31 -19.01
N GLU A 12 -3.68 -9.21 -19.72
CA GLU A 12 -3.64 -10.63 -19.33
C GLU A 12 -2.98 -10.80 -17.95
N LYS A 13 -1.89 -10.08 -17.67
CA LYS A 13 -1.26 -10.06 -16.33
C LYS A 13 -2.25 -9.58 -15.26
N ALA A 14 -2.86 -8.42 -15.48
CA ALA A 14 -3.77 -7.78 -14.52
C ALA A 14 -5.04 -8.61 -14.23
N LYS A 15 -5.45 -9.47 -15.17
CA LYS A 15 -6.62 -10.35 -15.05
C LYS A 15 -6.48 -11.41 -13.95
N HIS A 16 -5.25 -11.75 -13.55
CA HIS A 16 -5.01 -12.74 -12.50
C HIS A 16 -5.28 -12.17 -11.09
N TYR A 17 -4.94 -10.91 -10.83
CA TYR A 17 -5.03 -10.34 -9.48
C TYR A 17 -6.43 -10.42 -8.83
N PRO A 18 -7.56 -10.16 -9.52
CA PRO A 18 -8.88 -10.32 -8.92
C PRO A 18 -9.18 -11.77 -8.52
N LYS A 19 -8.68 -12.75 -9.28
CA LYS A 19 -8.86 -14.18 -8.95
C LYS A 19 -8.06 -14.52 -7.69
N ASP A 20 -6.81 -14.09 -7.63
CA ASP A 20 -5.91 -14.35 -6.49
C ASP A 20 -6.47 -13.74 -5.20
N ASN A 21 -6.90 -12.48 -5.25
CA ASN A 21 -7.50 -11.79 -4.11
C ASN A 21 -8.76 -12.51 -3.60
N ARG A 22 -9.62 -12.98 -4.52
CA ARG A 22 -10.81 -13.77 -4.16
C ARG A 22 -10.44 -15.11 -3.55
N GLN A 23 -9.42 -15.78 -4.08
CA GLN A 23 -8.96 -17.06 -3.56
C GLN A 23 -8.39 -16.91 -2.14
N MET A 24 -7.56 -15.91 -1.90
CA MET A 24 -7.02 -15.61 -0.57
C MET A 24 -8.14 -15.36 0.45
N TYR A 25 -9.10 -14.50 0.12
CA TYR A 25 -10.23 -14.20 0.98
C TYR A 25 -11.11 -15.43 1.28
N ARG A 26 -11.40 -16.24 0.26
CA ARG A 26 -12.16 -17.49 0.43
C ARG A 26 -11.41 -18.51 1.30
N MET A 27 -10.09 -18.56 1.17
CA MET A 27 -9.25 -19.47 1.97
C MET A 27 -9.25 -19.07 3.45
N GLU A 28 -9.12 -17.78 3.77
CA GLU A 28 -9.23 -17.30 5.16
C GLU A 28 -10.58 -17.66 5.80
N ILE A 29 -11.68 -17.44 5.05
CA ILE A 29 -13.02 -17.83 5.51
C ILE A 29 -13.12 -19.35 5.71
N HIS A 30 -12.59 -20.12 4.77
CA HIS A 30 -12.64 -21.58 4.85
C HIS A 30 -11.88 -22.08 6.09
N MET A 31 -10.67 -21.58 6.34
CA MET A 31 -9.87 -21.93 7.52
C MET A 31 -10.58 -21.56 8.82
N ALA A 32 -11.18 -20.38 8.89
CA ALA A 32 -11.96 -19.97 10.06
C ALA A 32 -13.18 -20.88 10.32
N ARG A 33 -13.87 -21.32 9.25
CA ARG A 33 -14.99 -22.27 9.36
C ARG A 33 -14.53 -23.66 9.79
N MET A 34 -13.41 -24.15 9.26
CA MET A 34 -12.83 -25.44 9.63
C MET A 34 -12.39 -25.45 11.10
N ALA A 35 -11.72 -24.38 11.56
CA ALA A 35 -11.35 -24.24 12.97
C ALA A 35 -12.59 -24.26 13.87
N ARG A 36 -13.62 -23.47 13.54
CA ARG A 36 -14.89 -23.45 14.30
C ARG A 36 -15.58 -24.82 14.33
N LYS A 37 -15.57 -25.56 13.22
CA LYS A 37 -16.14 -26.91 13.14
C LYS A 37 -15.38 -27.90 14.05
N ALA A 38 -14.06 -27.75 14.15
CA ALA A 38 -13.20 -28.57 15.00
C ALA A 38 -13.17 -28.11 16.48
N GLY A 39 -13.88 -27.03 16.85
CA GLY A 39 -13.80 -26.45 18.19
C GLY A 39 -12.50 -25.67 18.47
N ASN A 40 -11.69 -25.39 17.45
CA ASN A 40 -10.42 -24.67 17.53
C ASN A 40 -10.56 -23.20 17.12
N PHE A 41 -9.55 -22.39 17.47
CA PHE A 41 -9.47 -20.98 17.08
C PHE A 41 -8.57 -20.79 15.85
N TYR A 42 -9.02 -19.95 14.91
CA TYR A 42 -8.20 -19.50 13.79
C TYR A 42 -7.70 -18.08 14.05
N VAL A 43 -6.38 -17.89 14.11
CA VAL A 43 -5.75 -16.58 14.21
C VAL A 43 -5.25 -16.20 12.81
N PRO A 44 -5.81 -15.16 12.16
CA PRO A 44 -5.33 -14.71 10.87
C PRO A 44 -3.90 -14.17 10.99
N GLY A 45 -3.14 -14.27 9.91
CA GLY A 45 -1.80 -13.69 9.86
C GLY A 45 -1.84 -12.18 10.15
N GLY A 46 -0.87 -11.69 10.91
CA GLY A 46 -0.73 -10.26 11.17
C GLY A 46 -0.58 -9.46 9.88
N HIS A 47 -1.06 -8.22 9.89
CA HIS A 47 -0.97 -7.32 8.74
C HIS A 47 0.50 -7.01 8.42
N LYS A 48 0.86 -7.01 7.14
CA LYS A 48 2.25 -6.81 6.68
C LYS A 48 2.62 -5.33 6.47
N TRP A 49 1.62 -4.47 6.37
CA TRP A 49 1.78 -3.03 6.11
C TRP A 49 0.63 -2.26 6.77
N ALA A 50 0.80 -0.95 6.93
CA ALA A 50 -0.22 -0.03 7.42
C ALA A 50 -0.25 1.24 6.55
N LEU A 51 -1.43 1.87 6.46
CA LEU A 51 -1.54 3.25 5.99
C LEU A 51 -1.44 4.16 7.21
N VAL A 52 -0.47 5.07 7.19
CA VAL A 52 -0.26 6.06 8.24
C VAL A 52 -0.57 7.44 7.68
N ILE A 53 -1.50 8.15 8.32
CA ILE A 53 -1.96 9.48 7.94
C ILE A 53 -1.64 10.46 9.06
N ARG A 54 -1.09 11.62 8.72
CA ARG A 54 -0.87 12.68 9.70
C ARG A 54 -2.15 13.45 9.99
N ILE A 55 -2.49 13.60 11.26
CA ILE A 55 -3.72 14.29 11.70
C ILE A 55 -3.45 15.63 12.39
N ARG A 56 -2.24 15.88 12.91
CA ARG A 56 -1.88 17.11 13.64
C ARG A 56 -0.86 17.98 12.90
N GLY A 57 -0.92 19.29 13.16
CA GLY A 57 -0.01 20.32 12.62
C GLY A 57 1.42 20.27 13.15
N ILE A 58 2.19 21.34 12.90
CA ILE A 58 3.63 21.42 13.24
C ILE A 58 3.87 21.98 14.66
N SER A 59 2.89 22.66 15.23
CA SER A 59 2.99 23.32 16.53
C SER A 59 3.36 22.36 17.66
N ASP A 60 4.26 22.80 18.53
CA ASP A 60 4.64 22.15 19.80
C ASP A 60 5.12 20.70 19.66
N MET A 61 5.90 20.42 18.62
CA MET A 61 6.53 19.11 18.44
C MET A 61 7.99 19.10 18.90
N SER A 62 8.33 18.14 19.76
CA SER A 62 9.72 17.78 20.07
C SER A 62 10.52 17.47 18.79
N PRO A 63 11.82 17.85 18.71
CA PRO A 63 12.67 17.53 17.57
C PRO A 63 12.69 16.04 17.21
N LYS A 64 12.56 15.16 18.20
CA LYS A 64 12.49 13.69 17.99
C LYS A 64 11.25 13.30 17.18
N ILE A 65 10.09 13.86 17.51
CA ILE A 65 8.82 13.61 16.83
C ILE A 65 8.87 14.15 15.41
N GLN A 66 9.38 15.38 15.25
CA GLN A 66 9.57 15.99 13.93
C GLN A 66 10.44 15.11 13.03
N ARG A 67 11.54 14.57 13.58
CA ARG A 67 12.44 13.70 12.83
C ARG A 67 11.77 12.38 12.42
N VAL A 68 10.99 11.75 13.30
CA VAL A 68 10.27 10.52 12.97
C VAL A 68 9.20 10.77 11.90
N LEU A 69 8.42 11.85 12.00
CA LEU A 69 7.46 12.22 10.97
C LEU A 69 8.13 12.51 9.62
N GLN A 70 9.32 13.13 9.62
CA GLN A 70 10.10 13.32 8.40
C GLN A 70 10.56 12.00 7.77
N LEU A 71 11.00 11.03 8.59
CA LEU A 71 11.39 9.70 8.12
C LEU A 71 10.21 8.94 7.51
N LEU A 72 9.03 9.07 8.10
CA LEU A 72 7.76 8.55 7.55
C LEU A 72 7.24 9.38 6.36
N SER A 73 7.95 10.43 5.93
CA SER A 73 7.52 11.36 4.86
C SER A 73 6.18 12.09 5.13
N LEU A 74 5.77 12.19 6.40
CA LEU A 74 4.55 12.84 6.88
C LEU A 74 4.79 14.33 7.19
N ARG A 75 5.18 15.11 6.18
CA ARG A 75 5.57 16.52 6.35
C ARG A 75 4.40 17.50 6.53
N GLN A 76 3.28 17.24 5.85
CA GLN A 76 2.07 18.07 5.89
C GLN A 76 0.93 17.32 6.58
N ILE A 77 -0.05 18.06 7.09
CA ILE A 77 -1.30 17.48 7.62
C ILE A 77 -2.02 16.75 6.48
N PHE A 78 -2.68 15.64 6.80
CA PHE A 78 -3.37 14.75 5.85
C PHE A 78 -2.49 14.07 4.80
N ASN A 79 -1.16 14.17 4.91
CA ASN A 79 -0.30 13.28 4.16
C ASN A 79 -0.50 11.85 4.64
N GLY A 80 -0.61 10.92 3.68
CA GLY A 80 -0.70 9.48 3.92
C GLY A 80 0.48 8.75 3.30
N THR A 81 1.04 7.78 4.02
CA THR A 81 2.10 6.91 3.51
C THR A 81 1.82 5.45 3.82
N PHE A 82 2.13 4.57 2.87
CA PHE A 82 2.11 3.13 3.06
C PHE A 82 3.43 2.70 3.70
N VAL A 83 3.36 2.06 4.86
CA VAL A 83 4.53 1.66 5.64
C VAL A 83 4.52 0.15 5.85
N LYS A 84 5.60 -0.53 5.46
CA LYS A 84 5.82 -1.94 5.78
C LYS A 84 6.01 -2.10 7.30
N LEU A 85 5.30 -3.05 7.89
CA LEU A 85 5.37 -3.30 9.32
C LEU A 85 6.61 -4.15 9.64
N ASN A 86 7.54 -3.56 10.38
CA ASN A 86 8.68 -4.22 10.98
C ASN A 86 8.84 -3.67 12.42
N LYS A 87 9.70 -4.28 13.23
CA LYS A 87 9.86 -3.87 14.64
C LYS A 87 10.23 -2.39 14.77
N ALA A 88 11.07 -1.88 13.88
CA ALA A 88 11.50 -0.49 13.87
C ALA A 88 10.37 0.48 13.47
N SER A 89 9.58 0.16 12.45
CA SER A 89 8.49 1.00 11.95
C SER A 89 7.34 1.06 12.95
N ILE A 90 7.03 -0.05 13.62
CA ILE A 90 6.09 -0.09 14.75
C ILE A 90 6.59 0.80 15.90
N ASN A 91 7.87 0.73 16.25
CA ASN A 91 8.42 1.60 17.31
C ASN A 91 8.41 3.09 16.90
N MET A 92 8.69 3.41 15.63
CA MET A 92 8.56 4.78 15.12
C MET A 92 7.12 5.28 15.20
N GLN A 93 6.15 4.46 14.78
CA GLN A 93 4.72 4.78 14.87
C GLN A 93 4.29 5.04 16.31
N ARG A 94 4.72 4.21 17.27
CA ARG A 94 4.44 4.42 18.71
C ARG A 94 4.95 5.76 19.24
N ILE A 95 6.11 6.24 18.78
CA ILE A 95 6.65 7.54 19.20
C ILE A 95 5.77 8.70 18.72
N VAL A 96 5.15 8.57 17.55
CA VAL A 96 4.38 9.65 16.90
C VAL A 96 2.87 9.43 16.95
N GLU A 97 2.41 8.42 17.69
CA GLU A 97 1.01 7.98 17.77
C GLU A 97 0.00 9.13 17.99
N PRO A 98 0.26 10.15 18.84
CA PRO A 98 -0.67 11.26 19.03
C PRO A 98 -0.86 12.16 17.79
N TYR A 99 0.05 12.09 16.82
CA TYR A 99 0.08 12.96 15.63
C TYR A 99 -0.36 12.24 14.36
N ILE A 100 -0.55 10.93 14.42
CA ILE A 100 -0.91 10.08 13.28
C ILE A 100 -2.20 9.29 13.56
N ALA A 101 -2.96 9.04 12.51
CA ALA A 101 -3.95 7.98 12.47
C ALA A 101 -3.37 6.85 11.62
N GLN A 102 -3.42 5.61 12.10
CA GLN A 102 -2.94 4.45 11.37
C GLN A 102 -3.99 3.36 11.30
N GLY A 103 -3.96 2.58 10.22
CA GLY A 103 -4.87 1.45 10.05
C GLY A 103 -4.49 0.58 8.87
N TYR A 104 -5.32 -0.45 8.66
CA TYR A 104 -5.14 -1.44 7.61
C TYR A 104 -6.25 -1.28 6.56
N PRO A 105 -6.00 -0.54 5.47
CA PRO A 105 -7.01 -0.36 4.44
C PRO A 105 -7.32 -1.66 3.71
N ASN A 106 -8.58 -1.78 3.29
CA ASN A 106 -8.97 -2.79 2.32
C ASN A 106 -8.46 -2.42 0.91
N LEU A 107 -8.46 -3.40 0.01
CA LEU A 107 -8.00 -3.24 -1.38
C LEU A 107 -8.76 -2.13 -2.12
N LYS A 108 -10.07 -1.95 -1.86
CA LYS A 108 -10.89 -0.91 -2.48
C LYS A 108 -10.42 0.50 -2.07
N SER A 109 -10.07 0.69 -0.80
CA SER A 109 -9.54 1.95 -0.28
C SER A 109 -8.16 2.25 -0.86
N VAL A 110 -7.28 1.26 -0.95
CA VAL A 110 -5.95 1.42 -1.60
C VAL A 110 -6.13 1.82 -3.06
N PHE A 111 -6.99 1.11 -3.79
CA PHE A 111 -7.29 1.41 -5.19
C PHE A 111 -7.82 2.84 -5.36
N GLY A 112 -8.83 3.23 -4.58
CA GLY A 112 -9.40 4.57 -4.63
C GLY A 112 -8.39 5.67 -4.29
N LEU A 113 -7.51 5.42 -3.31
CA LEU A 113 -6.49 6.38 -2.89
C LEU A 113 -5.44 6.58 -3.98
N ILE A 114 -4.90 5.49 -4.55
CA ILE A 114 -3.86 5.57 -5.58
C ILE A 114 -4.44 6.12 -6.88
N TYR A 115 -5.67 5.76 -7.24
CA TYR A 115 -6.29 6.26 -8.46
C TYR A 115 -6.62 7.76 -8.40
N LYS A 116 -7.09 8.26 -7.25
CA LYS A 116 -7.49 9.68 -7.10
C LYS A 116 -6.37 10.59 -6.63
N HIS A 117 -5.49 10.09 -5.77
CA HIS A 117 -4.45 10.86 -5.08
C HIS A 117 -3.04 10.27 -5.26
N GLY A 118 -2.85 9.36 -6.22
CA GLY A 118 -1.54 8.79 -6.53
C GLY A 118 -0.65 9.78 -7.29
N TYR A 119 0.50 10.08 -6.71
CA TYR A 119 1.55 10.86 -7.36
C TYR A 119 2.86 10.08 -7.35
N GLY A 120 3.54 10.08 -8.49
CA GLY A 120 4.89 9.57 -8.64
C GLY A 120 5.93 10.68 -8.49
N LYS A 121 7.13 10.31 -8.05
CA LYS A 121 8.30 11.19 -8.09
C LYS A 121 9.17 10.84 -9.30
N ILE A 122 9.03 11.61 -10.38
CA ILE A 122 9.74 11.40 -11.65
C ILE A 122 10.66 12.60 -11.86
N ASN A 123 11.96 12.37 -12.09
CA ASN A 123 12.96 13.43 -12.23
C ASN A 123 12.90 14.46 -11.09
N LYS A 124 12.75 13.98 -9.85
CA LYS A 124 12.58 14.78 -8.62
C LYS A 124 11.33 15.67 -8.56
N LYS A 125 10.44 15.61 -9.56
CA LYS A 125 9.17 16.36 -9.59
C LYS A 125 8.00 15.44 -9.20
N ARG A 126 6.98 16.03 -8.59
CA ARG A 126 5.72 15.35 -8.24
C ARG A 126 4.79 15.39 -9.45
N ILE A 127 4.48 14.23 -10.03
CA ILE A 127 3.64 14.10 -11.23
C ILE A 127 2.48 13.15 -10.90
N ALA A 128 1.26 13.49 -11.32
CA ALA A 128 0.10 12.62 -11.15
C ALA A 128 0.25 11.34 -12.01
N LEU A 129 -0.19 10.20 -11.48
CA LEU A 129 -0.12 8.92 -12.17
C LEU A 129 -1.27 8.79 -13.19
N THR A 130 -1.11 9.37 -14.37
CA THR A 130 -2.15 9.42 -15.42
C THR A 130 -1.99 8.36 -16.52
N ASP A 131 -0.76 7.96 -16.83
CA ASP A 131 -0.47 6.98 -17.88
C ASP A 131 0.50 5.91 -17.37
N ASP A 132 0.29 4.67 -17.80
CA ASP A 132 1.14 3.52 -17.44
C ASP A 132 2.58 3.71 -17.93
N SER A 133 2.79 4.51 -18.98
CA SER A 133 4.13 4.84 -19.48
C SER A 133 5.04 5.50 -18.41
N LEU A 134 4.45 6.33 -17.53
CA LEU A 134 5.16 6.98 -16.42
C LEU A 134 5.63 5.97 -15.38
N ILE A 135 4.80 4.95 -15.13
CA ILE A 135 5.07 3.86 -14.20
C ILE A 135 6.16 2.97 -14.78
N VAL A 136 6.00 2.51 -16.03
CA VAL A 136 6.98 1.65 -16.73
C VAL A 136 8.36 2.33 -16.78
N HIS A 137 8.41 3.63 -17.07
CA HIS A 137 9.68 4.35 -17.14
C HIS A 137 10.48 4.30 -15.82
N SER A 138 9.78 4.39 -14.69
CA SER A 138 10.41 4.45 -13.36
C SER A 138 10.57 3.07 -12.70
N LEU A 139 9.58 2.19 -12.88
CA LEU A 139 9.43 0.93 -12.16
C LEU A 139 9.47 -0.31 -13.06
N GLY A 140 9.64 -0.16 -14.38
CA GLY A 140 9.71 -1.30 -15.30
C GLY A 140 10.86 -2.27 -15.02
N LYS A 141 11.91 -1.82 -14.33
CA LYS A 141 13.01 -2.67 -13.84
C LYS A 141 12.57 -3.69 -12.78
N PHE A 142 11.46 -3.41 -12.09
CA PHE A 142 10.88 -4.25 -11.04
C PHE A 142 9.67 -5.05 -11.54
N ASP A 143 9.49 -5.17 -12.85
CA ASP A 143 8.33 -5.82 -13.48
C ASP A 143 6.96 -5.19 -13.11
N ILE A 144 6.98 -3.91 -12.68
CA ILE A 144 5.77 -3.11 -12.44
C ILE A 144 5.48 -2.33 -13.72
N THR A 145 4.47 -2.77 -14.46
CA THR A 145 4.17 -2.26 -15.80
C THR A 145 2.91 -1.40 -15.87
N CYS A 146 2.05 -1.49 -14.88
CA CYS A 146 0.81 -0.71 -14.84
C CYS A 146 0.43 -0.30 -13.42
N LEU A 147 -0.60 0.55 -13.32
CA LEU A 147 -1.14 0.97 -12.04
C LEU A 147 -1.69 -0.20 -11.20
N VAL A 148 -2.26 -1.21 -11.86
CA VAL A 148 -2.82 -2.39 -11.18
C VAL A 148 -1.71 -3.22 -10.54
N ASP A 149 -0.59 -3.42 -11.23
CA ASP A 149 0.61 -4.09 -10.69
C ASP A 149 1.10 -3.34 -9.44
N LEU A 150 1.18 -2.00 -9.53
CA LEU A 150 1.62 -1.17 -8.41
C LEU A 150 0.71 -1.31 -7.18
N ILE A 151 -0.62 -1.30 -7.39
CA ILE A 151 -1.61 -1.48 -6.32
C ILE A 151 -1.49 -2.87 -5.69
N HIS A 152 -1.33 -3.90 -6.53
CA HIS A 152 -1.15 -5.27 -6.06
C HIS A 152 0.09 -5.40 -5.18
N GLU A 153 1.22 -4.84 -5.62
CA GLU A 153 2.50 -4.88 -4.90
C GLU A 153 2.41 -4.18 -3.54
N ILE A 154 1.76 -3.02 -3.48
CA ILE A 154 1.52 -2.29 -2.24
C ILE A 154 0.63 -3.09 -1.28
N TYR A 155 -0.43 -3.73 -1.80
CA TYR A 155 -1.42 -4.43 -0.98
C TYR A 155 -0.89 -5.76 -0.42
N THR A 156 -0.15 -6.52 -1.23
CA THR A 156 0.38 -7.84 -0.82
C THR A 156 1.72 -7.75 -0.10
N VAL A 157 2.40 -6.59 -0.18
CA VAL A 157 3.78 -6.39 0.27
C VAL A 157 4.64 -7.46 -0.40
N GLY A 158 4.72 -7.38 -1.73
CA GLY A 158 5.54 -8.28 -2.53
C GLY A 158 7.04 -8.13 -2.26
N LYS A 159 7.88 -8.61 -3.18
CA LYS A 159 9.32 -8.84 -2.92
C LYS A 159 10.12 -7.55 -2.83
#